data_AF-A0A1L5KSQ5-F1
#
_entry.id   AF-A0A1L5KSQ5-F1
#
_cell.length_a   1.000
_cell.length_b   1.000
_cell.length_c   1.000
_cell.angle_alpha   90.00
_cell.angle_beta   90.00
_cell.angle_gamma   90.00
#
_symmetry.space_group_name_H-M   'P 1'
#
loop_
_entity.id
_entity.type
_entity.pdbx_description
1 polymer ?
#
loop_
_entity_poly.entity_id
_entity_poly.type
_entity_poly.pdbx_seq_one_letter_code
_entity_poly.pdbx_strand_id
1 'polypeptide(L)'
;MKRYTPDFPEMMRLCEMNFSQLRRLLPRNDAPGETVSYQVANAQYRLTIVESTRYTTLVTIEQTAPAISYWSLPSMTVRLYHDAMVAEVCSSQQIFRFKARYD
;
A
#
# COMPACT_ATOMS: atom_id res chain seq x y z
N MET A 1 10.12 -14.27 27.41
CA MET A 1 9.80 -13.77 26.06
C MET A 1 9.01 -14.81 25.30
N LYS A 2 7.76 -14.54 24.90
CA LYS A 2 7.01 -15.43 24.00
C LYS A 2 7.56 -15.26 22.58
N ARG A 3 7.92 -16.37 21.94
CA ARG A 3 8.38 -16.39 20.54
C ARG A 3 7.19 -16.00 19.66
N TYR A 4 7.29 -14.89 18.93
CA TYR A 4 6.26 -14.52 17.97
C TYR A 4 6.15 -15.65 16.94
N THR A 5 4.98 -16.27 16.89
CA THR A 5 4.67 -17.32 15.91
C THR A 5 3.68 -16.67 14.95
N PRO A 6 4.10 -16.25 13.75
CA PRO A 6 3.19 -15.65 12.80
C PRO A 6 2.07 -16.63 12.44
N ASP A 7 0.83 -16.18 12.60
CA ASP A 7 -0.34 -16.89 12.10
C ASP A 7 -0.40 -16.69 10.57
N PHE A 8 0.14 -17.67 9.84
CA PHE A 8 0.23 -17.61 8.39
C PHE A 8 -1.15 -17.51 7.71
N PRO A 9 -2.18 -18.28 8.13
CA PRO A 9 -3.55 -18.08 7.65
C PRO A 9 -4.09 -16.66 7.84
N GLU A 10 -3.85 -16.04 8.99
CA GLU A 10 -4.28 -14.67 9.24
C GLU A 10 -3.58 -13.67 8.31
N MET A 11 -2.27 -13.82 8.13
CA MET A 11 -1.49 -12.98 7.22
C MET A 11 -1.96 -13.11 5.77
N MET A 12 -2.25 -14.33 5.31
CA MET A 12 -2.78 -14.59 3.97
C MET A 12 -4.13 -13.89 3.75
N ARG A 13 -5.06 -13.97 4.72
CA ARG A 13 -6.35 -13.28 4.63
C ARG A 13 -6.17 -11.77 4.52
N LEU A 14 -5.21 -11.18 5.23
CA LEU A 14 -4.92 -9.74 5.11
C LEU A 14 -4.46 -9.37 3.69
N CYS A 15 -3.60 -10.18 3.08
CA CYS A 15 -3.13 -9.95 1.71
C CYS A 15 -4.29 -10.03 0.68
N GLU A 16 -5.20 -10.98 0.84
CA GLU A 16 -6.40 -11.12 -0.01
C GLU A 16 -7.39 -9.97 0.19
N MET A 17 -7.65 -9.58 1.44
CA MET A 17 -8.50 -8.43 1.76
C MET A 17 -7.94 -7.15 1.17
N ASN A 18 -6.63 -6.92 1.31
CA ASN A 18 -5.96 -5.76 0.75
C ASN A 18 -6.05 -5.73 -0.78
N PHE A 19 -5.93 -6.87 -1.46
CA PHE A 19 -6.13 -6.96 -2.91
C PHE A 19 -7.55 -6.53 -3.30
N SER A 20 -8.57 -7.12 -2.66
CA SER A 20 -9.97 -6.83 -2.98
C SER A 20 -10.31 -5.35 -2.78
N GLN A 21 -9.81 -4.74 -1.71
CA GLN A 21 -10.07 -3.35 -1.38
C GLN A 21 -9.29 -2.40 -2.28
N LEU A 22 -8.00 -2.65 -2.51
CA LEU A 22 -7.19 -1.79 -3.36
C LEU A 22 -7.70 -1.82 -4.80
N ARG A 23 -8.06 -2.99 -5.34
CA ARG A 23 -8.60 -3.13 -6.69
C ARG A 23 -9.88 -2.32 -6.89
N ARG A 24 -10.71 -2.18 -5.86
CA ARG A 24 -11.92 -1.33 -5.90
C ARG A 24 -11.61 0.16 -5.87
N LEU A 25 -10.46 0.54 -5.33
CA LEU A 25 -9.96 1.90 -5.24
C LEU A 25 -9.06 2.29 -6.42
N LEU A 26 -8.74 1.38 -7.35
CA LEU A 26 -7.93 1.74 -8.50
C LEU A 26 -8.77 2.47 -9.56
N PRO A 27 -8.12 3.27 -10.43
CA PRO A 27 -8.75 3.80 -11.63
C PRO A 27 -9.37 2.66 -12.46
N ARG A 28 -10.49 2.92 -13.15
CA ARG A 28 -11.11 1.92 -14.02
C ARG A 28 -10.25 1.54 -15.23
N ASN A 29 -9.34 2.44 -15.60
CA ASN A 29 -8.37 2.21 -16.65
C ASN A 29 -7.07 1.73 -16.00
N ASP A 30 -6.71 0.47 -16.22
CA ASP A 30 -5.48 -0.13 -15.68
C ASP A 30 -4.23 0.28 -16.49
N ALA A 31 -4.14 1.54 -16.89
CA ALA A 31 -3.03 2.06 -17.67
C ALA A 31 -1.94 2.66 -16.77
N PRO A 32 -0.65 2.42 -17.04
CA PRO A 32 0.44 3.09 -16.34
C PRO A 32 0.31 4.62 -16.41
N GLY A 33 0.51 5.30 -15.28
CA GLY A 33 0.37 6.74 -15.13
C GLY A 33 -1.04 7.20 -14.73
N GLU A 34 -2.05 6.32 -14.76
CA GLU A 34 -3.38 6.66 -14.25
C GLU A 34 -3.36 6.88 -12.75
N THR A 35 -4.07 7.91 -12.31
CA THR A 35 -4.12 8.31 -10.90
C THR A 35 -5.53 8.55 -10.42
N VAL A 36 -5.75 8.27 -9.13
CA VAL A 36 -6.98 8.60 -8.43
C VAL A 36 -6.64 9.15 -7.05
N SER A 37 -7.36 10.19 -6.64
CA SER A 37 -7.16 10.82 -5.33
C SER A 37 -8.36 10.59 -4.43
N TYR A 38 -8.09 10.30 -3.16
CA TYR A 38 -9.09 10.10 -2.12
C TYR A 38 -8.85 11.03 -0.95
N GLN A 39 -9.92 11.66 -0.47
CA GLN A 39 -9.91 12.38 0.80
C GLN A 39 -10.36 11.43 1.90
N VAL A 40 -9.51 11.22 2.90
CA VAL A 40 -9.81 10.39 4.07
C VAL A 40 -9.61 11.26 5.32
N ALA A 41 -10.74 11.67 5.92
CA ALA A 41 -10.76 12.66 6.99
C ALA A 41 -9.96 13.91 6.60
N ASN A 42 -8.86 14.19 7.32
CA ASN A 42 -8.02 15.38 7.12
C ASN A 42 -6.80 15.12 6.23
N ALA A 43 -6.67 13.93 5.63
CA ALA A 43 -5.56 13.58 4.76
C ALA A 43 -6.05 13.30 3.34
N GLN A 44 -5.19 13.63 2.36
CA GLN A 44 -5.42 13.29 0.96
C GLN A 44 -4.43 12.22 0.54
N TYR A 45 -4.93 11.18 -0.10
CA TYR A 45 -4.13 10.10 -0.66
C TYR A 45 -4.27 10.09 -2.17
N ARG A 46 -3.19 9.73 -2.86
CA ARG A 46 -3.18 9.48 -4.29
C ARG A 46 -2.69 8.07 -4.54
N LEU A 47 -3.41 7.35 -5.39
CA LEU A 47 -3.00 6.06 -5.92
C LEU A 47 -2.60 6.29 -7.36
N THR A 48 -1.44 5.77 -7.74
CA THR A 48 -0.87 5.89 -9.07
C THR A 48 -0.50 4.49 -9.57
N ILE A 49 -1.01 4.10 -10.74
CA ILE A 49 -0.56 2.87 -11.40
C ILE A 49 0.81 3.14 -12.00
N VAL A 50 1.85 2.48 -11.48
CA VAL A 50 3.23 2.63 -11.97
C VAL A 50 3.49 1.67 -13.12
N GLU A 51 3.02 0.43 -12.98
CA GLU A 51 3.17 -0.62 -13.98
C GLU A 51 1.90 -1.44 -14.05
N SER A 52 1.54 -1.88 -15.25
CA SER A 52 0.40 -2.76 -15.48
C SER A 52 0.79 -3.82 -16.48
N THR A 53 0.70 -5.08 -16.07
CA THR A 53 0.95 -6.26 -16.89
C THR A 53 -0.27 -7.18 -16.85
N ARG A 54 -0.23 -8.27 -17.61
CA ARG A 54 -1.35 -9.23 -17.67
C ARG A 54 -1.73 -9.82 -16.31
N TYR A 55 -0.76 -10.03 -15.42
CA TYR A 55 -0.98 -10.76 -14.16
C TYR A 55 -0.62 -9.95 -12.93
N THR A 56 0.07 -8.82 -13.09
CA THR A 56 0.45 -7.97 -11.98
C THR A 56 0.23 -6.50 -12.28
N THR A 57 -0.21 -5.76 -11.26
CA THR A 57 -0.26 -4.29 -11.28
C THR A 57 0.61 -3.77 -10.15
N LEU A 58 1.47 -2.80 -10.44
CA LEU A 58 2.25 -2.07 -9.45
C LEU A 58 1.60 -0.71 -9.19
N VAL A 59 1.30 -0.43 -7.93
CA VAL A 59 0.58 0.76 -7.51
C VAL A 59 1.42 1.49 -6.46
N THR A 60 1.58 2.79 -6.61
CA THR A 60 2.10 3.66 -5.55
C THR A 60 0.95 4.32 -4.83
N ILE A 61 0.97 4.25 -3.50
CA ILE A 61 0.03 4.91 -2.60
C ILE A 61 0.82 5.98 -1.85
N GLU A 62 0.44 7.23 -2.00
CA GLU A 62 1.13 8.37 -1.40
C GLU A 62 0.14 9.29 -0.70
N GLN A 63 0.52 9.79 0.48
CA GLN A 63 -0.18 10.89 1.11
C GLN A 63 0.30 12.20 0.46
N THR A 64 -0.64 13.04 0.05
CA THR A 64 -0.37 14.32 -0.64
C THR A 64 -0.77 15.53 0.23
N ALA A 65 -1.62 15.33 1.24
CA ALA A 65 -2.00 16.36 2.20
C ALA A 65 -2.25 15.77 3.61
N PRO A 66 -2.11 16.58 4.69
CA PRO A 66 -1.59 17.94 4.69
C PRO A 66 -0.09 17.96 4.37
N ALA A 67 0.37 18.96 3.62
CA ALA A 67 1.79 19.13 3.35
C ALA A 67 2.50 19.56 4.64
N ILE A 68 3.39 18.70 5.15
CA ILE A 68 4.18 19.00 6.35
C ILE A 68 5.60 19.30 5.88
N SER A 69 6.10 20.50 6.18
CA SER A 69 7.38 21.00 5.66
C SER A 69 8.62 20.32 6.26
N TYR A 70 8.45 19.58 7.35
CA TYR A 70 9.57 19.03 8.14
C TYR A 70 9.89 17.55 7.83
N TRP A 71 9.07 16.87 7.01
CA TRP A 71 9.30 15.46 6.63
C TRP A 71 8.59 15.07 5.33
N SER A 72 9.09 14.03 4.67
CA SER A 72 8.41 13.40 3.53
C SER A 72 7.09 12.77 3.96
N LEU A 73 6.04 13.00 3.18
CA LEU A 73 4.75 12.36 3.42
C LEU A 73 4.84 10.84 3.19
N PRO A 74 4.07 10.03 3.94
CA PRO A 74 4.10 8.58 3.80
C PRO A 74 3.81 8.15 2.36
N SER A 75 4.62 7.22 1.85
CA SER A 75 4.33 6.53 0.60
C SER A 75 4.76 5.08 0.64
N MET A 76 4.06 4.25 -0.11
CA MET A 76 4.37 2.83 -0.27
C MET A 76 4.04 2.37 -1.68
N THR A 77 4.73 1.32 -2.12
CA THR A 77 4.48 0.67 -3.40
C THR A 77 3.95 -0.73 -3.12
N VAL A 78 2.80 -1.03 -3.70
CA VAL A 78 2.06 -2.29 -3.53
C VAL A 78 1.95 -2.96 -4.89
N ARG A 79 2.26 -4.25 -4.95
CA ARG A 79 2.02 -5.11 -6.10
C ARG A 79 0.78 -5.95 -5.88
N LEU A 80 -0.13 -5.89 -6.84
CA LEU A 80 -1.32 -6.74 -6.91
C LEU A 80 -1.03 -7.92 -7.82
N TYR A 81 -1.25 -9.14 -7.33
CA TYR A 81 -1.18 -10.38 -8.10
C TYR A 81 -2.61 -10.80 -8.46
N HIS A 82 -2.96 -10.80 -9.75
CA HIS A 82 -4.32 -11.07 -10.20
C HIS A 82 -4.68 -12.56 -10.22
N ASP A 83 -3.68 -13.42 -10.36
CA ASP A 83 -3.80 -14.88 -10.36
C ASP A 83 -4.00 -15.43 -8.95
N ALA A 84 -3.17 -14.98 -8.00
CA ALA A 84 -3.27 -15.36 -6.59
C ALA A 84 -4.27 -14.49 -5.80
N MET A 85 -4.76 -13.39 -6.38
CA MET A 85 -5.67 -12.42 -5.75
C MET A 85 -5.14 -11.86 -4.42
N VAL A 86 -3.83 -11.58 -4.37
CA VAL A 86 -3.15 -11.06 -3.17
C VAL A 86 -2.44 -9.74 -3.46
N ALA A 87 -2.28 -8.93 -2.41
CA ALA A 87 -1.50 -7.70 -2.43
C ALA A 87 -0.23 -7.84 -1.58
N GLU A 88 0.91 -7.47 -2.16
CA GLU A 88 2.20 -7.46 -1.49
C GLU A 88 2.73 -6.02 -1.42
N VAL A 89 3.23 -5.61 -0.25
CA VAL A 89 3.94 -4.33 -0.11
C VAL A 89 5.39 -4.53 -0.53
N CYS A 90 5.78 -4.00 -1.70
CA CYS A 90 7.14 -4.13 -2.22
C CYS A 90 8.11 -3.12 -1.59
N SER A 91 7.61 -1.93 -1.26
CA SER A 91 8.41 -0.89 -0.61
C SER A 91 7.50 -0.02 0.24
N SER A 92 8.00 0.43 1.38
CA SER A 92 7.35 1.45 2.20
C SER A 92 8.43 2.46 2.55
N GLN A 93 8.24 3.73 2.18
CA GLN A 93 9.14 4.79 2.60
C GLN A 93 9.13 4.83 4.12
N GLN A 94 10.34 4.69 4.68
CA GLN A 94 10.68 4.69 6.09
C GLN A 94 9.64 5.39 6.98
N ILE A 95 8.70 4.59 7.53
CA ILE A 95 7.94 4.94 8.74
C ILE A 95 8.92 4.81 9.92
N PHE A 96 10.00 5.59 9.90
CA PHE A 96 11.11 5.46 10.85
C PHE A 96 10.93 6.44 12.00
N ARG A 97 10.07 6.09 12.95
CA ARG A 97 10.36 6.43 14.36
C ARG A 97 9.60 5.57 15.37
N PHE A 98 9.62 4.25 15.24
CA PHE A 98 9.66 3.45 16.46
C PHE A 98 11.12 3.40 16.92
N LYS A 99 11.46 4.18 17.96
CA LYS A 99 12.64 3.86 18.77
C LYS A 99 12.40 2.44 19.26
N ALA A 100 13.16 1.48 18.76
CA ALA A 100 13.25 0.18 19.40
C ALA A 100 13.83 0.43 20.81
N ARG A 101 12.96 0.53 21.81
CA ARG A 101 13.38 0.37 23.20
C ARG A 101 13.54 -1.12 23.41
N TYR A 102 14.78 -1.59 23.28
CA TYR A 102 15.21 -2.80 23.96
C TYR A 102 15.53 -2.40 25.39
N ASP A 103 14.83 -3.01 26.33
CA ASP A 103 15.33 -3.25 27.69
C ASP A 103 15.85 -4.69 27.70
#